data_AF-A0A961NQ86-F1
#
_entry.id   AF-A0A961NQ86-F1
#
_cell.length_a   1.000
_cell.length_b   1.000
_cell.length_c   1.000
_cell.angle_alpha   90.00
_cell.angle_beta   90.00
_cell.angle_gamma   90.00
#
_symmetry.space_group_name_H-M   'P 1'
#
loop_
_entity.id
_entity.type
_entity.pdbx_description
1 polymer ?
#
loop_
_entity_poly.entity_id
_entity_poly.type
_entity_poly.pdbx_seq_one_letter_code
_entity_poly.pdbx_strand_id
1 'polypeptide(L)' 'MATSVHDMTNEELTKQLDNARKELRELRFTYAVARSLQDPARIGKLKRQIARVLTVQTERSKGIERKGAAGKSKAG' A
#
# COMPACT_ATOMS: atom_id res chain seq x y z
N MET A 1 -4.80 -9.96 -13.88
CA MET A 1 -5.39 -10.42 -12.61
C MET A 1 -4.93 -9.47 -11.51
N ALA A 2 -5.85 -8.73 -10.90
CA ALA A 2 -5.51 -7.80 -9.82
C ALA A 2 -5.28 -8.61 -8.54
N THR A 3 -4.02 -8.79 -8.13
CA THR A 3 -3.67 -9.33 -6.82
C THR A 3 -4.32 -8.44 -5.77
N SER A 4 -5.33 -8.97 -5.10
CA SER A 4 -6.07 -8.19 -4.10
C SER A 4 -5.12 -7.96 -2.93
N VAL A 5 -5.09 -6.73 -2.42
CA VAL A 5 -4.28 -6.38 -1.23
C VAL A 5 -4.63 -7.26 -0.01
N HIS A 6 -5.77 -7.95 -0.07
CA HIS A 6 -6.21 -8.93 0.91
C HIS A 6 -5.39 -10.23 0.92
N ASP A 7 -4.76 -10.60 -0.20
CA ASP A 7 -4.00 -11.85 -0.37
C ASP A 7 -2.54 -11.74 0.14
N MET A 8 -2.11 -10.52 0.52
CA MET A 8 -0.73 -10.23 0.93
C MET A 8 -0.52 -10.49 2.41
N THR A 9 0.68 -10.96 2.78
CA THR A 9 1.04 -11.14 4.18
C THR A 9 1.16 -9.80 4.90
N ASN A 10 1.12 -9.79 6.24
CA ASN A 10 1.31 -8.56 7.01
C ASN A 10 2.65 -7.87 6.68
N GLU A 11 3.71 -8.65 6.46
CA GLU A 11 5.04 -8.13 6.09
C GLU A 11 5.07 -7.53 4.68
N GLU A 12 4.37 -8.14 3.72
CA GLU A 12 4.26 -7.58 2.37
C GLU A 12 3.44 -6.30 2.37
N LEU A 13 2.37 -6.23 3.17
CA LEU A 13 1.56 -5.03 3.35
C LEU A 13 2.38 -3.89 3.95
N THR A 14 3.17 -4.13 5.00
CA THR A 14 4.04 -3.11 5.59
C THR A 14 5.11 -2.65 4.60
N LYS A 15 5.76 -3.58 3.88
CA LYS A 15 6.72 -3.25 2.82
C LYS A 15 6.09 -2.38 1.73
N GLN A 16 4.88 -2.70 1.27
CA GLN A 16 4.18 -1.90 0.27
C GLN A 16 3.79 -0.52 0.77
N LEU A 17 3.32 -0.44 2.02
CA LEU A 17 3.00 0.84 2.64
C LEU A 17 4.22 1.73 2.74
N ASP A 18 5.37 1.18 3.13
CA ASP A 18 6.62 1.94 3.21
C ASP A 18 7.11 2.40 1.84
N ASN A 19 7.05 1.53 0.84
CA ASN A 19 7.40 1.88 -0.54
C ASN A 19 6.48 2.98 -1.09
N ALA A 20 5.16 2.85 -0.90
CA ALA A 20 4.20 3.86 -1.34
C ALA A 20 4.40 5.20 -0.61
N ARG A 21 4.75 5.18 0.67
CA ARG A 21 5.08 6.40 1.44
C ARG A 21 6.39 7.04 0.98
N LYS A 22 7.42 6.23 0.69
CA LYS A 22 8.70 6.72 0.13
C LYS A 22 8.47 7.40 -1.21
N GLU A 23 7.76 6.74 -2.11
CA GLU A 23 7.44 7.30 -3.43
C GLU A 23 6.60 8.57 -3.33
N LEU A 24 5.62 8.61 -2.42
CA LEU A 24 4.81 9.81 -2.19
C LEU A 24 5.65 10.99 -1.67
N ARG A 25 6.64 10.72 -0.81
CA ARG A 25 7.57 11.76 -0.34
C ARG A 25 8.45 12.27 -1.48
N GLU A 26 8.98 11.36 -2.28
CA GLU A 26 9.79 11.71 -3.45
C GLU A 26 9.00 12.61 -4.40
N LEU A 27 7.79 12.21 -4.80
CA LEU A 27 6.94 13.02 -5.69
C LEU A 27 6.61 14.40 -5.10
N ARG A 28 6.37 14.47 -3.78
CA ARG A 28 6.15 15.76 -3.10
C ARG A 28 7.40 16.63 -3.10
N PHE A 29 8.56 16.03 -2.92
CA PHE A 29 9.85 16.73 -2.96
C PHE A 29 10.14 17.23 -4.38
N THR A 30 10.02 16.38 -5.40
CA THR A 30 10.17 16.76 -6.81
C THR A 30 9.24 17.92 -7.16
N TYR A 31 7.98 17.87 -6.73
CA TYR A 31 7.05 18.97 -6.94
C TYR A 31 7.47 20.26 -6.24
N ALA A 32 8.00 20.17 -5.02
CA ALA A 32 8.48 21.33 -4.29
C ALA A 32 9.69 21.99 -4.97
N VAL A 33 10.63 21.19 -5.52
CA VAL A 33 11.87 21.68 -6.14
C VAL A 33 11.67 22.11 -7.59
N ALA A 34 11.02 21.27 -8.40
CA ALA A 34 10.91 21.45 -9.84
C ALA A 34 9.59 22.09 -10.28
N ARG A 35 8.62 22.26 -9.37
CA ARG A 35 7.24 22.76 -9.61
C ARG A 35 6.51 22.05 -10.76
N SER A 36 7.00 20.87 -11.15
CA SER A 36 6.52 20.05 -12.24
C SER A 36 6.57 18.58 -11.81
N LEU A 37 5.60 17.80 -12.30
CA LEU A 37 5.46 16.38 -12.03
C LEU A 37 5.21 15.70 -13.36
N GLN A 38 5.88 14.57 -13.62
CA GLN A 38 5.63 13.79 -14.82
C GLN A 38 4.29 13.06 -14.78
N ASP A 39 3.90 12.52 -13.61
CA ASP A 39 2.59 11.90 -13.40
C ASP A 39 1.93 12.44 -12.10
N PRO A 40 1.17 13.54 -12.19
CA PRO A 40 0.42 14.07 -11.04
C PRO A 40 -0.63 13.09 -10.52
N ALA A 41 -1.20 12.22 -11.37
CA ALA A 41 -2.21 11.25 -10.98
C ALA A 41 -1.61 10.13 -10.10
N ARG A 42 -0.29 9.90 -10.19
CA ARG A 42 0.43 8.94 -9.34
C ARG A 42 0.25 9.23 -7.85
N ILE A 43 0.27 10.50 -7.45
CA ILE A 43 0.05 10.92 -6.06
C ILE A 43 -1.31 10.42 -5.55
N GLY A 44 -2.36 10.56 -6.38
CA GLY A 44 -3.71 10.07 -6.06
C GLY A 44 -3.76 8.55 -5.95
N LYS A 45 -3.09 7.83 -6.86
CA LYS A 45 -3.00 6.36 -6.83
C LYS A 45 -2.29 5.87 -5.57
N LEU A 46 -1.15 6.47 -5.21
CA LEU A 46 -0.39 6.13 -4.01
C LEU A 46 -1.19 6.35 -2.73
N LYS A 47 -1.91 7.48 -2.62
CA LYS A 47 -2.80 7.74 -1.47
C LYS A 47 -3.87 6.66 -1.33
N ARG A 48 -4.51 6.27 -2.44
CA ARG A 48 -5.52 5.19 -2.44
C ARG A 48 -4.92 3.84 -2.06
N GLN A 49 -3.71 3.53 -2.54
CA GLN A 49 -3.00 2.31 -2.18
C GLN A 49 -2.68 2.26 -0.68
N ILE A 50 -2.14 3.35 -0.12
CA ILE A 50 -1.87 3.46 1.33
C ILE A 50 -3.16 3.27 2.13
N ALA A 51 -4.26 3.93 1.71
CA ALA A 51 -5.55 3.80 2.38
C ALA A 51 -6.04 2.34 2.38
N ARG A 52 -5.97 1.63 1.24
CA ARG A 52 -6.36 0.22 1.14
C ARG A 52 -5.53 -0.67 2.07
N VAL A 53 -4.21 -0.49 2.09
CA VAL A 53 -3.32 -1.27 2.97
C VAL A 53 -3.62 -1.02 4.45
N LEU A 54 -3.86 0.23 4.83
CA LEU A 54 -4.25 0.58 6.19
C LEU A 54 -5.63 0.00 6.57
N THR A 55 -6.58 -0.01 5.63
CA THR A 55 -7.89 -0.65 5.83
C THR A 55 -7.71 -2.14 6.11
N VAL A 56 -6.94 -2.87 5.31
CA VAL A 56 -6.69 -4.30 5.52
C VAL A 56 -6.02 -4.57 6.87
N GLN A 57 -5.01 -3.77 7.24
CA GLN A 57 -4.37 -3.90 8.56
C GLN A 57 -5.37 -3.64 9.70
N THR A 58 -6.23 -2.63 9.57
CA THR A 58 -7.26 -2.31 10.57
C THR A 58 -8.31 -3.41 10.67
N GLU A 59 -8.76 -3.96 9.54
CA GLU A 59 -9.69 -5.09 9.49
C GLU A 59 -9.10 -6.31 10.21
N ARG A 60 -7.83 -6.64 9.95
CA ARG A 60 -7.09 -7.71 10.64
C ARG A 60 -6.98 -7.45 12.14
N SER A 61 -6.64 -6.23 12.57
CA SER A 61 -6.57 -5.88 13.99
C SER A 61 -7.91 -5.95 14.71
N LYS A 62 -9.03 -5.71 14.01
CA LYS A 62 -10.39 -5.78 14.56
C LYS A 62 -10.98 -7.19 14.52
N GLY A 63 -10.23 -8.20 14.06
CA GLY A 63 -10.74 -9.56 13.87
C GLY A 63 -11.82 -9.66 12.79
N ILE A 64 -11.96 -8.63 11.94
CA ILE A 64 -12.88 -8.61 10.81
C ILE A 64 -12.14 -9.30 9.65
N GLU A 65 -12.04 -10.63 9.73
CA GLU A 65 -11.51 -11.42 8.62
C GLU A 65 -12.58 -11.53 7.54
N ARG A 66 -12.55 -10.60 6.57
CA ARG A 66 -13.17 -10.88 5.27
C ARG A 66 -12.38 -12.03 4.66
N LYS A 67 -12.95 -13.23 4.76
CA LYS A 67 -12.41 -14.52 4.32
C LYS A 67 -11.96 -14.45 2.85
N GLY A 68 -10.74 -13.97 2.62
CA GLY A 68 -9.92 -14.16 1.42
C GLY A 68 -8.90 -15.25 1.75
N ALA A 69 -8.84 -16.27 0.91
CA ALA A 69 -8.40 -17.61 1.22
C ALA A 69 -6.99 -17.76 1.82
N ALA A 70 -6.93 -18.64 2.82
CA ALA A 70 -5.89 -19.64 3.10
C ALA A 70 -4.45 -19.16 3.36
N GLY A 71 -3.95 -19.57 4.52
CA GLY A 71 -2.60 -19.31 4.98
C GLY A 71 -1.53 -19.70 3.97
N LYS A 72 -0.52 -18.85 3.87
CA LYS A 72 0.83 -19.28 3.53
C LYS A 72 1.70 -19.05 4.76
N SER A 73 1.84 -20.13 5.53
CA SER A 73 2.90 -20.27 6.52
C SER A 73 4.22 -20.50 5.78
N LYS A 74 5.30 -19.91 6.31
CA LYS A 74 6.72 -20.30 6.18
C LYS A 74 7.42 -20.24 4.81
N ALA A 75 8.48 -19.44 4.77
CA ALA A 75 9.84 -19.80 4.34
C ALA A 75 10.73 -18.62 4.77
N GLY A 76 11.80 -18.72 5.54
CA GLY A 76 12.53 -19.78 6.24
C GLY A 76 13.61 -19.08 7.07
#